data_AF-A0A527FSS2-F1
#
_entry.id   AF-A0A527FSS2-F1
#
_cell.length_a   1.000
_cell.length_b   1.000
_cell.length_c   1.000
_cell.angle_alpha   90.00
_cell.angle_beta   90.00
_cell.angle_gamma   90.00
#
_symmetry.space_group_name_H-M   'P 1'
#
loop_
_entity.id
_entity.type
_entity.pdbx_description
1 polymer ?
#
loop_
_entity_poly.entity_id
_entity_poly.type
_entity_poly.pdbx_seq_one_letter_code
_entity_poly.pdbx_strand_id
1 'polypeptide(L)' 'GRIYLIKDMLENGRPADKQIVTHIDRCLSCLACMTTCPSGVNYMHLVDHARAHIQETYKRPLLDRLTRAMLAFVLPYP' A
#
# COMPACT_ATOMS: atom_id res chain seq x y z
N GLY A 1 -8.14 -0.98 -12.35
CA GLY A 1 -8.70 -1.12 -10.98
C GLY A 1 -7.59 -1.37 -9.98
N ARG A 2 -7.76 -1.00 -8.71
CA ARG A 2 -6.72 -1.09 -7.65
C ARG A 2 -6.13 -2.49 -7.43
N ILE A 3 -6.94 -3.54 -7.58
CA ILE A 3 -6.51 -4.93 -7.52
C ILE A 3 -5.55 -5.27 -8.67
N TYR A 4 -5.83 -4.77 -9.87
CA TYR A 4 -5.01 -4.99 -11.05
C TYR A 4 -3.62 -4.34 -10.89
N LEU A 5 -3.54 -3.15 -10.30
CA LEU A 5 -2.26 -2.48 -10.03
C LEU A 5 -1.37 -3.28 -9.07
N ILE A 6 -1.97 -3.86 -8.04
CA ILE A 6 -1.25 -4.72 -7.09
C ILE A 6 -0.78 -6.00 -7.78
N LYS A 7 -1.66 -6.63 -8.55
CA LYS A 7 -1.37 -7.86 -9.27
C LYS A 7 -0.27 -7.67 -10.32
N ASP A 8 -0.37 -6.62 -11.12
CA ASP A 8 0.63 -6.25 -12.14
C ASP A 8 2.00 -5.95 -11.53
N MET A 9 2.03 -5.27 -10.37
CA MET A 9 3.27 -5.03 -9.62
C MET A 9 3.92 -6.34 -9.15
N LEU A 10 3.12 -7.27 -8.62
CA LEU A 10 3.59 -8.58 -8.13
C LEU A 10 4.01 -9.51 -9.27
N GLU A 11 3.27 -9.55 -10.39
CA GLU A 11 3.58 -10.41 -11.53
C GLU A 11 4.79 -9.92 -12.33
N ASN A 12 4.95 -8.60 -12.48
CA ASN A 12 6.09 -8.02 -13.20
C ASN A 12 7.33 -7.78 -12.33
N GLY A 13 7.25 -8.02 -11.01
CA GLY A 13 8.34 -7.77 -10.06
C GLY A 13 8.83 -6.31 -10.07
N ARG A 14 7.96 -5.37 -10.41
CA ARG A 14 8.32 -3.96 -10.58
C ARG A 14 8.39 -3.27 -9.22
N PRO A 15 9.33 -2.32 -9.02
CA PRO A 15 9.36 -1.54 -7.80
C PRO A 15 8.03 -0.81 -7.58
N ALA A 16 7.56 -0.84 -6.33
CA ALA A 16 6.28 -0.23 -5.98
C ALA A 16 6.31 1.28 -6.22
N ASP A 17 5.41 1.77 -7.05
CA ASP A 17 5.29 3.20 -7.34
C ASP A 17 4.66 3.94 -6.14
N LYS A 18 4.97 5.23 -5.96
CA LYS A 18 4.43 6.05 -4.85
C LYS A 18 2.90 6.06 -4.86
N GLN A 19 2.28 6.04 -6.03
CA GLN A 19 0.83 5.95 -6.17
C GLN A 19 0.28 4.62 -5.65
N ILE A 20 0.93 3.50 -5.99
CA ILE A 20 0.53 2.15 -5.58
C ILE A 20 0.66 2.02 -4.05
N VAL A 21 1.79 2.45 -3.49
CA VAL A 21 2.04 2.47 -2.04
C VAL A 21 0.96 3.31 -1.33
N THR A 22 0.64 4.50 -1.83
CA THR A 22 -0.39 5.37 -1.22
C THR A 22 -1.78 4.71 -1.24
N HIS A 23 -2.14 4.01 -2.31
CA HIS A 23 -3.42 3.29 -2.38
C HIS A 23 -3.49 2.10 -1.43
N ILE A 24 -2.38 1.37 -1.24
CA ILE A 24 -2.30 0.24 -0.31
C ILE A 24 -2.28 0.72 1.15
N ASP A 25 -1.54 1.79 1.45
CA ASP A 25 -1.48 2.37 2.80
C ASP A 25 -2.82 2.99 3.22
N ARG A 26 -3.61 3.50 2.26
CA ARG A 26 -4.98 3.98 2.50
C ARG A 26 -6.03 2.88 2.50
N CYS A 27 -5.66 1.64 2.17
CA CYS A 27 -6.60 0.54 2.21
C CYS A 27 -6.91 0.20 3.67
N LEU A 28 -8.18 0.35 4.07
CA LEU A 28 -8.66 0.01 5.41
C LEU A 28 -8.71 -1.51 5.67
N SER A 29 -8.29 -2.34 4.73
CA SER A 29 -8.46 -3.80 4.74
C SER A 29 -9.90 -4.25 5.01
N CYS A 30 -10.89 -3.45 4.62
CA CYS A 30 -12.32 -3.73 4.86
C CYS A 30 -12.92 -4.81 3.96
N LEU A 31 -12.15 -5.36 3.02
CA LEU A 31 -12.53 -6.47 2.14
C LEU A 31 -13.74 -6.23 1.21
N ALA A 32 -14.36 -5.05 1.25
CA ALA A 32 -15.49 -4.67 0.38
C ALA A 32 -15.17 -4.79 -1.12
N CYS A 33 -13.88 -4.73 -1.48
CA CYS A 33 -13.46 -4.91 -2.87
C CYS A 33 -13.63 -6.35 -3.37
N MET A 34 -13.63 -7.36 -2.50
CA MET A 34 -13.76 -8.77 -2.88
C MET A 34 -15.19 -9.11 -3.30
N THR A 35 -16.20 -8.60 -2.58
CA THR A 35 -17.62 -8.85 -2.88
C THR A 35 -18.07 -8.23 -4.20
N THR A 36 -17.41 -7.15 -4.63
CA THR A 36 -17.73 -6.44 -5.87
C THR A 36 -16.88 -6.94 -7.05
N CYS A 37 -15.80 -7.69 -6.79
CA CYS A 37 -14.88 -8.11 -7.84
C CYS A 37 -15.40 -9.39 -8.52
N PRO A 38 -15.72 -9.36 -9.83
CA PRO A 38 -16.18 -10.55 -10.55
C PRO A 38 -15.10 -11.63 -10.68
N SER A 39 -13.83 -11.29 -10.39
CA SER A 39 -12.69 -12.20 -10.51
C SER A 39 -12.47 -13.08 -9.28
N GLY A 40 -13.25 -12.94 -8.20
CA GLY A 40 -13.16 -13.79 -7.01
C GLY A 40 -11.77 -13.81 -6.35
N VAL A 41 -10.95 -12.78 -6.56
CA VAL A 41 -9.57 -12.77 -6.08
C VAL A 41 -9.52 -12.60 -4.56
N ASN A 42 -8.70 -13.42 -3.91
CA ASN A 42 -8.40 -13.30 -2.48
C ASN A 42 -7.53 -12.07 -2.22
N TYR A 43 -8.18 -10.91 -2.02
CA TYR A 43 -7.50 -9.64 -1.74
C TYR A 43 -6.69 -9.68 -0.45
N MET A 44 -7.10 -10.49 0.53
CA MET A 44 -6.39 -10.65 1.81
C MET A 44 -4.92 -11.06 1.59
N HIS A 45 -4.69 -12.17 0.89
CA HIS A 45 -3.34 -12.63 0.57
C HIS A 45 -2.61 -11.66 -0.37
N LEU A 46 -3.33 -11.08 -1.33
CA LEU A 46 -2.72 -10.16 -2.30
C LEU A 46 -2.14 -8.91 -1.61
N VAL A 47 -2.85 -8.35 -0.63
CA VAL A 47 -2.40 -7.14 0.08
C VAL A 47 -1.23 -7.42 1.01
N ASP A 48 -1.18 -8.61 1.63
CA ASP A 48 -0.07 -9.01 2.49
C ASP A 48 1.23 -9.19 1.69
N HIS A 49 1.16 -9.90 0.56
CA HIS A 49 2.28 -10.01 -0.36
C HIS A 49 2.72 -8.65 -0.91
N ALA A 50 1.77 -7.78 -1.23
CA ALA A 50 2.07 -6.42 -1.68
C ALA A 50 2.79 -5.61 -0.60
N ARG A 51 2.36 -5.69 0.67
CA ARG A 51 3.00 -4.99 1.79
C ARG A 51 4.43 -5.48 2.03
N ALA A 52 4.65 -6.79 2.00
CA ALA A 52 5.98 -7.38 2.13
C ALA A 52 6.90 -6.91 0.98
N HIS A 53 6.41 -6.98 -0.26
CA HIS A 53 7.16 -6.54 -1.43
C HIS A 53 7.46 -5.03 -1.39
N ILE A 54 6.53 -4.21 -0.89
CA ILE A 54 6.75 -2.78 -0.68
C ILE A 54 7.82 -2.55 0.39
N GLN A 55 7.82 -3.31 1.48
CA GLN A 55 8.86 -3.15 2.51
C GLN A 55 10.26 -3.50 1.99
N GLU A 56 10.38 -4.51 1.13
CA GLU A 56 11.65 -4.93 0.55
C GLU A 56 12.14 -3.98 -0.55
N THR A 57 11.23 -3.59 -1.46
CA THR A 57 11.60 -2.86 -2.68
C THR A 57 11.49 -1.34 -2.52
N TYR A 58 10.60 -0.86 -1.66
CA TYR A 58 10.35 0.57 -1.47
C TYR A 58 11.13 1.12 -0.27
N LYS A 59 12.26 1.78 -0.55
CA LYS A 59 12.90 2.69 0.41
C LYS A 59 11.99 3.90 0.62
N ARG A 60 11.17 3.86 1.68
CA ARG A 60 10.35 5.01 2.11
C ARG A 60 11.22 6.28 2.12
N PRO A 61 10.86 7.34 1.37
CA PRO A 61 11.69 8.52 1.27
C PRO A 61 11.87 9.13 2.67
N LEU A 62 13.11 9.50 2.99
CA LEU A 62 13.49 10.12 4.27
C LEU A 62 12.62 11.34 4.60
N LEU A 63 12.08 12.01 3.58
CA LEU A 63 11.14 13.11 3.72
C LEU A 63 9.86 12.73 4.49
N ASP A 64 9.31 11.53 4.31
CA ASP A 64 8.11 11.08 5.03
C ASP A 64 8.39 10.83 6.52
N ARG A 65 9.63 10.42 6.82
CA ARG A 65 10.11 10.25 8.20
C ARG A 65 10.33 11.61 8.86
N LEU A 66 10.87 12.57 8.11
CA LEU A 66 11.05 13.95 8.56
C LEU A 66 9.72 14.69 8.72
N THR A 67 8.77 14.57 7.78
CA THR A 67 7.45 15.19 7.90
C THR A 67 6.66 14.58 9.03
N ARG A 68 6.70 13.26 9.23
CA ARG A 68 6.05 12.62 10.37
C ARG A 68 6.68 13.02 11.70
N ALA A 69 8.02 13.17 11.77
CA ALA A 69 8.70 13.70 12.94
C ALA A 69 8.37 15.18 13.20
N MET A 70 8.35 16.01 12.15
CA MET A 70 7.98 17.43 12.26
C MET A 70 6.52 17.60 12.66
N LEU A 71 5.61 16.82 12.07
CA LEU A 71 4.19 16.84 12.43
C LEU A 71 3.98 16.35 13.85
N ALA A 72 4.66 15.28 14.29
CA ALA A 72 4.61 14.84 15.69
C ALA A 72 5.21 15.87 16.66
N PHE A 73 6.16 16.69 16.21
CA PHE A 73 6.75 17.76 17.00
C PHE A 73 5.87 19.02 17.04
N VAL A 74 5.19 19.36 15.95
CA VAL A 74 4.34 20.56 15.80
C VAL A 74 2.91 20.34 16.28
N LEU A 75 2.39 19.12 16.22
CA LEU A 75 1.11 18.73 16.80
C LEU A 75 1.37 17.87 18.05
N PRO A 76 1.60 18.49 19.21
CA PRO A 76 1.59 17.80 20.49
C PRO A 76 0.14 17.41 20.82
N TYR A 77 -0.31 16.28 20.25
CA TYR A 77 -1.40 15.35 20.61
C TYR A 77 -2.75 15.92 21.12
N PRO A 78 -3.89 15.33 20.72
CA PRO A 78 -4.18 13.93 21.02
C PRO A 78 -4.54 13.01 19.84
#